data_AF-A0A968X2Y5-F1
#
_entry.id   AF-A0A968X2Y5-F1
#
_cell.length_a   1.000
_cell.length_b   1.000
_cell.length_c   1.000
_cell.angle_alpha   90.00
_cell.angle_beta   90.00
_cell.angle_gamma   90.00
#
_symmetry.space_group_name_H-M   'P 1'
#
loop_
_entity.id
_entity.type
_entity.pdbx_description
1 polymer ?
#
loop_
_entity_poly.entity_id
_entity_poly.type
_entity_poly.pdbx_seq_one_letter_code
_entity_poly.pdbx_strand_id
1 'polypeptide(L)'
;MLPGVCVLIGLGMAMIFVRTKGHFKTKTQALAAIAARYGLFVAVLLSLFIGNALTLNVLNGAQPPDPARIESKVLPETKVDIYERVGRWLNANTPPTATIGVTELGVMSYYAGRKTVDFLGLSSPQHIADIRHGDFLAALLREQPDYVALSAVNAIYNVDPQKEDWFKTLYKPVMQFEDGRFWGSPMTVWQRTRNRLATPITLNKQTHELSDGWHVLAIESSAREAKGGEPLRLRVQLRAGKPIGNRTLRVQAEWVGVGDGLPVVSRLIATDRWREGEVGWVDVVTVPRAKPTEGTYVISVRWLEGGNDVRAGYIKVQPTQHIVIPPNTQFVPLSDGVEVLRFGSFGASAICNNAMFDVPVLWRGGQTSTDYVAFVHLRDASNTTVVQSDAAPKNNGLQYPTSVWSAGELVADAHTLQLAALSQPLAAGKYSLVVGLFNSQDNTRLAVVPSAFRSADGGVVVGEVEIKDGCNS
;
A
#
# COMPACT_ATOMS: atom_id res chain seq x y z
N MET A 1 -13.53 36.02 -36.29
CA MET A 1 -13.43 35.35 -37.61
C MET A 1 -13.11 33.89 -37.37
N LEU A 2 -13.95 32.97 -37.86
CA LEU A 2 -13.86 31.53 -37.61
C LEU A 2 -12.59 30.93 -38.25
N PRO A 3 -11.87 30.00 -37.59
CA PRO A 3 -10.65 29.38 -38.11
C PRO A 3 -10.84 28.71 -39.48
N GLY A 4 -12.00 28.07 -39.71
CA GLY A 4 -12.31 27.40 -40.97
C GLY A 4 -12.45 28.35 -42.18
N VAL A 5 -12.86 29.61 -41.95
CA VAL A 5 -12.98 30.62 -43.03
C VAL A 5 -11.59 31.12 -43.44
N CYS A 6 -10.66 31.23 -42.50
CA CYS A 6 -9.27 31.61 -42.79
C CYS A 6 -8.50 30.51 -43.54
N VAL A 7 -8.77 29.23 -43.26
CA VAL A 7 -8.17 28.10 -43.99
C VAL A 7 -8.63 28.08 -45.46
N LEU A 8 -9.89 28.42 -45.73
CA LEU A 8 -10.42 28.54 -47.10
C LEU A 8 -9.79 29.71 -47.89
N ILE A 9 -9.44 30.80 -47.21
CA ILE A 9 -8.75 31.95 -47.83
C ILE A 9 -7.25 31.64 -48.03
N GLY A 10 -6.61 30.90 -47.11
CA GLY A 10 -5.19 30.55 -47.14
C GLY A 10 -4.81 29.41 -48.09
N LEU A 11 -5.71 28.46 -48.39
CA LEU A 11 -5.46 27.33 -49.31
C LEU A 11 -5.50 27.72 -50.80
N GLY A 12 -5.50 29.02 -51.12
CA GLY A 12 -5.39 29.47 -52.50
C GLY A 12 -6.63 29.14 -53.32
N MET A 13 -7.74 29.81 -53.03
CA MET A 13 -8.93 29.83 -53.91
C MET A 13 -8.66 30.37 -55.34
N ALA A 14 -7.42 30.75 -55.66
CA ALA A 14 -6.99 31.08 -57.02
C ALA A 14 -6.54 29.85 -57.86
N MET A 15 -6.18 28.69 -57.26
CA MET A 15 -5.62 27.57 -58.04
C MET A 15 -6.65 26.55 -58.57
N ILE A 16 -7.90 26.60 -58.11
CA ILE A 16 -8.96 25.70 -58.65
C ILE A 16 -9.36 26.07 -60.10
N PHE A 17 -8.94 27.25 -60.58
CA PHE A 17 -9.21 27.71 -61.95
C PHE A 17 -8.17 27.31 -63.01
N VAL A 18 -7.07 26.65 -62.65
CA VAL A 18 -5.96 26.43 -63.62
C VAL A 18 -5.70 24.95 -63.90
N ARG A 19 -5.84 24.62 -65.20
CA ARG A 19 -5.42 23.41 -65.94
C ARG A 19 -6.29 22.15 -65.79
N THR A 20 -7.35 22.09 -66.60
CA THR A 20 -7.67 20.88 -67.37
C THR A 20 -7.43 21.16 -68.86
N LYS A 21 -6.16 21.17 -69.28
CA LYS A 21 -5.80 20.92 -70.68
C LYS A 21 -5.28 19.49 -70.75
N GLY A 22 -6.13 18.54 -71.16
CA GLY A 22 -5.69 17.17 -71.50
C GLY A 22 -6.68 16.04 -71.15
N HIS A 23 -7.30 15.49 -72.19
CA HIS A 23 -7.85 14.12 -72.32
C HIS A 23 -9.06 13.68 -71.47
N PHE A 24 -10.27 14.12 -71.85
CA PHE A 24 -11.50 13.35 -71.61
C PHE A 24 -12.01 12.82 -72.97
N LYS A 25 -12.27 11.51 -73.08
CA LYS A 25 -12.68 10.88 -74.36
C LYS A 25 -14.18 11.02 -74.66
N THR A 26 -15.02 11.35 -73.66
CA THR A 26 -16.47 11.59 -73.84
C THR A 26 -17.00 12.70 -72.91
N LYS A 27 -18.10 13.38 -73.30
CA LYS A 27 -18.77 14.41 -72.47
C LYS A 27 -19.17 13.88 -71.08
N THR A 28 -19.51 12.60 -70.99
CA THR A 28 -19.92 11.92 -69.76
C THR A 28 -18.78 11.83 -68.74
N GLN A 29 -17.53 11.60 -69.19
CA GLN A 29 -16.36 11.56 -68.31
C GLN A 29 -16.00 12.94 -67.74
N ALA A 30 -16.16 14.00 -68.54
CA ALA A 30 -15.96 15.38 -68.08
C ALA A 30 -17.01 15.79 -67.04
N LEU A 31 -18.30 15.48 -67.29
CA LEU A 31 -19.40 15.73 -66.35
C LEU A 31 -19.23 14.95 -65.04
N ALA A 32 -18.79 13.69 -65.09
CA ALA A 32 -18.53 12.88 -63.89
C ALA A 32 -17.36 13.43 -63.07
N ALA A 33 -16.27 13.87 -63.72
CA ALA A 33 -15.12 14.48 -63.03
C ALA A 33 -15.47 15.85 -62.39
N ILE A 34 -16.31 16.64 -63.08
CA ILE A 34 -16.87 17.89 -62.55
C ILE A 34 -17.77 17.56 -61.36
N ALA A 35 -18.76 16.67 -61.50
CA ALA A 35 -19.66 16.28 -60.42
C ALA A 35 -18.92 15.71 -59.19
N ALA A 36 -17.87 14.91 -59.40
CA ALA A 36 -17.05 14.39 -58.31
C ALA A 36 -16.26 15.50 -57.58
N ARG A 37 -15.70 16.48 -58.31
CA ARG A 37 -14.97 17.62 -57.73
C ARG A 37 -15.89 18.60 -57.01
N TYR A 38 -17.02 18.94 -57.60
CA TYR A 38 -18.02 19.81 -56.96
C TYR A 38 -18.71 19.09 -55.80
N GLY A 39 -18.95 17.78 -55.90
CA GLY A 39 -19.47 16.96 -54.80
C GLY A 39 -18.52 16.92 -53.60
N LEU A 40 -17.22 16.73 -53.83
CA LEU A 40 -16.21 16.80 -52.78
C LEU A 40 -16.14 18.20 -52.14
N PHE A 41 -16.18 19.26 -52.97
CA PHE A 41 -16.16 20.64 -52.49
C PHE A 41 -17.39 20.98 -51.63
N VAL A 42 -18.59 20.58 -52.07
CA VAL A 42 -19.84 20.75 -51.31
C VAL A 42 -19.78 19.96 -50.00
N ALA A 43 -19.26 18.72 -50.01
CA ALA A 43 -19.10 17.92 -48.80
C ALA A 43 -18.15 18.57 -47.78
N VAL A 44 -17.04 19.17 -48.22
CA VAL A 44 -16.10 19.92 -47.36
C VAL A 44 -16.76 21.19 -46.80
N LEU A 45 -17.50 21.95 -47.60
CA LEU A 45 -18.20 23.14 -47.10
C LEU A 45 -19.31 22.79 -46.10
N LEU A 46 -20.08 21.72 -46.39
CA LEU A 46 -21.15 21.27 -45.52
C LEU A 46 -20.59 20.77 -44.16
N SER A 47 -19.49 20.01 -44.19
CA SER A 47 -18.82 19.57 -42.95
C SER A 47 -18.27 20.73 -42.12
N LEU A 48 -17.69 21.75 -42.75
CA LEU A 48 -17.27 22.99 -42.06
C LEU A 48 -18.47 23.76 -41.48
N PHE A 49 -19.57 23.85 -42.22
CA PHE A 49 -20.78 24.53 -41.74
C PHE A 49 -21.42 23.79 -40.56
N ILE A 50 -21.56 22.47 -40.64
CA ILE A 50 -22.07 21.62 -39.56
C ILE A 50 -21.16 21.73 -38.33
N GLY A 51 -19.83 21.65 -38.51
CA GLY A 51 -18.88 21.82 -37.41
C GLY A 51 -18.99 23.18 -36.72
N ASN A 52 -19.13 24.26 -37.49
CA ASN A 52 -19.33 25.60 -36.95
C ASN A 52 -20.69 25.77 -36.25
N ALA A 53 -21.76 25.21 -36.79
CA ALA A 53 -23.09 25.25 -36.18
C ALA A 53 -23.11 24.48 -34.85
N LEU A 54 -22.48 23.29 -34.80
CA LEU A 54 -22.31 22.53 -33.56
C LEU A 54 -21.47 23.31 -32.54
N THR A 55 -20.40 23.98 -32.99
CA THR A 55 -19.56 24.83 -32.13
C THR A 55 -20.36 25.98 -31.52
N LEU A 56 -21.14 26.70 -32.33
CA LEU A 56 -21.99 27.80 -31.87
C LEU A 56 -23.06 27.31 -30.89
N ASN A 57 -23.67 26.15 -31.14
CA ASN A 57 -24.65 25.57 -30.23
C ASN A 57 -24.02 25.24 -28.86
N VAL A 58 -22.82 24.65 -28.84
CA VAL A 58 -22.10 24.37 -27.58
C VAL A 58 -21.71 25.65 -26.85
N LEU A 59 -21.21 26.67 -27.57
CA LEU A 59 -20.89 27.99 -26.98
C LEU A 59 -22.13 28.67 -26.40
N ASN A 60 -23.31 28.42 -26.97
CA ASN A 60 -24.60 28.91 -26.46
C ASN A 60 -25.20 28.02 -25.35
N GLY A 61 -24.45 27.04 -24.84
CA GLY A 61 -24.85 26.23 -23.68
C GLY A 61 -25.49 24.88 -24.01
N ALA A 62 -25.54 24.45 -25.28
CA ALA A 62 -25.98 23.11 -25.63
C ALA A 62 -24.98 22.05 -25.15
N GLN A 63 -25.48 20.87 -24.77
CA GLN A 63 -24.65 19.72 -24.45
C GLN A 63 -23.93 19.21 -25.71
N PRO A 64 -22.60 19.02 -25.68
CA PRO A 64 -21.87 18.47 -26.82
C PRO A 64 -22.27 17.00 -27.04
N PRO A 65 -22.06 16.46 -28.25
CA PRO A 65 -22.20 15.03 -28.53
C PRO A 65 -21.29 14.18 -27.62
N ASP A 66 -21.60 12.89 -27.51
CA ASP A 66 -20.81 11.91 -26.75
C ASP A 66 -19.29 12.05 -27.03
N PRO A 67 -18.44 12.13 -25.99
CA PRO A 67 -16.99 12.27 -26.11
C PRO A 67 -16.28 11.18 -26.95
N ALA A 68 -16.90 10.00 -27.09
CA ALA A 68 -16.39 8.93 -27.94
C ALA A 68 -16.54 9.25 -29.43
N ARG A 69 -17.45 10.17 -29.79
CA ARG A 69 -17.69 10.55 -31.19
C ARG A 69 -16.64 11.55 -31.68
N ILE A 70 -16.27 11.44 -32.95
CA ILE A 70 -15.24 12.30 -33.55
C ILE A 70 -15.66 13.78 -33.60
N GLU A 71 -16.95 14.09 -33.72
CA GLU A 71 -17.41 15.49 -33.75
C GLU A 71 -17.17 16.20 -32.42
N SER A 72 -17.12 15.47 -31.29
CA SER A 72 -16.81 16.06 -29.98
C SER A 72 -15.38 16.60 -29.89
N LYS A 73 -14.44 16.06 -30.67
CA LYS A 73 -13.00 16.40 -30.61
C LYS A 73 -12.67 17.78 -31.21
N VAL A 74 -13.60 18.37 -31.95
CA VAL A 74 -13.44 19.68 -32.60
C VAL A 74 -14.28 20.78 -31.94
N LEU A 75 -15.04 20.45 -30.89
CA LEU A 75 -15.86 21.40 -30.14
C LEU A 75 -15.07 22.01 -28.99
N PRO A 76 -15.39 23.26 -28.58
CA PRO A 76 -14.73 23.91 -27.47
C PRO A 76 -14.93 23.13 -26.17
N GLU A 77 -13.86 23.00 -25.39
CA GLU A 77 -13.91 22.28 -24.13
C GLU A 77 -14.64 23.10 -23.06
N THR A 78 -15.76 22.57 -22.59
CA THR A 78 -16.69 23.22 -21.64
C THR A 78 -16.25 23.08 -20.18
N LYS A 79 -15.03 22.59 -19.92
CA LYS A 79 -14.52 22.36 -18.55
C LYS A 79 -14.26 23.65 -17.76
N VAL A 80 -14.04 24.77 -18.44
CA VAL A 80 -13.67 26.06 -17.81
C VAL A 80 -14.70 26.49 -16.77
N ASP A 81 -15.99 26.46 -17.12
CA ASP A 81 -17.07 26.91 -16.24
C ASP A 81 -17.13 26.09 -14.94
N ILE A 82 -17.16 24.75 -15.05
CA ILE A 82 -17.21 23.88 -13.88
C ILE A 82 -15.92 23.96 -13.06
N TYR A 83 -14.76 24.13 -13.69
CA TYR A 83 -13.48 24.33 -13.00
C TYR A 83 -13.51 25.64 -12.21
N GLU A 84 -13.93 26.75 -12.81
CA GLU A 84 -14.04 28.04 -12.11
C GLU A 84 -14.97 27.96 -10.91
N ARG A 85 -16.16 27.36 -11.06
CA ARG A 85 -17.11 27.17 -9.95
C ARG A 85 -16.48 26.38 -8.80
N VAL A 86 -15.78 25.29 -9.10
CA VAL A 86 -15.07 24.49 -8.08
C VAL A 86 -13.95 25.30 -7.42
N GLY A 87 -13.14 26.02 -8.20
CA GLY A 87 -12.07 26.87 -7.69
C GLY A 87 -12.61 27.95 -6.73
N ARG A 88 -13.65 28.69 -7.13
CA ARG A 88 -14.27 29.71 -6.27
C ARG A 88 -14.88 29.11 -5.01
N TRP A 89 -15.51 27.95 -5.11
CA TRP A 89 -16.03 27.25 -3.93
C TRP A 89 -14.90 26.84 -2.98
N LEU A 90 -13.80 26.26 -3.49
CA LEU A 90 -12.63 25.92 -2.69
C LEU A 90 -12.07 27.15 -1.97
N ASN A 91 -11.97 28.29 -2.67
CA ASN A 91 -11.49 29.53 -2.07
C ASN A 91 -12.38 30.02 -0.92
N ALA A 92 -13.70 29.92 -1.08
CA ALA A 92 -14.66 30.37 -0.07
C ALA A 92 -14.84 29.40 1.10
N ASN A 93 -14.60 28.09 0.90
CA ASN A 93 -14.99 27.04 1.85
C ASN A 93 -13.82 26.23 2.44
N THR A 94 -12.57 26.59 2.14
CA THR A 94 -11.38 25.90 2.70
C THR A 94 -10.43 26.88 3.39
N PRO A 95 -9.64 26.45 4.39
CA PRO A 95 -8.61 27.28 5.00
C PRO A 95 -7.58 27.79 3.98
N PRO A 96 -7.04 29.02 4.10
CA PRO A 96 -5.99 29.54 3.21
C PRO A 96 -4.72 28.67 3.15
N THR A 97 -4.44 27.93 4.23
CA THR A 97 -3.30 27.02 4.34
C THR A 97 -3.56 25.63 3.77
N ALA A 98 -4.81 25.33 3.36
CA ALA A 98 -5.15 24.03 2.81
C ALA A 98 -4.43 23.79 1.49
N THR A 99 -4.05 22.53 1.26
CA THR A 99 -3.53 22.09 -0.05
C THR A 99 -4.63 21.47 -0.89
N ILE A 100 -4.57 21.70 -2.21
CA ILE A 100 -5.50 21.11 -3.17
C ILE A 100 -4.75 20.25 -4.19
N GLY A 101 -5.19 19.02 -4.41
CA GLY A 101 -4.73 18.17 -5.49
C GLY A 101 -5.61 18.35 -6.71
N VAL A 102 -4.98 18.58 -7.86
CA VAL A 102 -5.68 18.68 -9.14
C VAL A 102 -4.97 17.85 -10.20
N THR A 103 -5.75 17.24 -11.09
CA THR A 103 -5.22 16.54 -12.26
C THR A 103 -4.64 17.54 -13.26
N GLU A 104 -5.35 18.64 -13.54
CA GLU A 104 -4.87 19.68 -14.46
C GLU A 104 -4.73 21.03 -13.74
N LEU A 105 -3.53 21.61 -13.77
CA LEU A 105 -3.31 22.99 -13.36
C LEU A 105 -4.07 23.96 -14.28
N GLY A 106 -4.48 25.11 -13.74
CA GLY A 106 -5.10 26.18 -14.51
C GLY A 106 -6.23 26.87 -13.75
N VAL A 107 -7.40 26.98 -14.39
CA VAL A 107 -8.60 27.68 -13.89
C VAL A 107 -8.97 27.22 -12.48
N MET A 108 -8.97 25.90 -12.27
CA MET A 108 -8.99 25.18 -10.98
C MET A 108 -8.22 25.90 -9.86
N SER A 109 -6.91 25.75 -9.97
CA SER A 109 -5.92 26.24 -9.02
C SER A 109 -5.91 27.77 -8.90
N TYR A 110 -6.11 28.48 -10.01
CA TYR A 110 -6.08 29.94 -10.03
C TYR A 110 -7.17 30.54 -9.14
N TYR A 111 -8.42 30.12 -9.35
CA TYR A 111 -9.55 30.64 -8.56
C TYR A 111 -9.61 30.07 -7.14
N ALA A 112 -9.06 28.88 -6.90
CA ALA A 112 -8.96 28.34 -5.55
C ALA A 112 -8.05 29.17 -4.64
N GLY A 113 -6.95 29.73 -5.17
CA GLY A 113 -6.01 30.52 -4.37
C GLY A 113 -5.46 29.73 -3.17
N ARG A 114 -5.13 28.45 -3.40
CA ARG A 114 -4.55 27.52 -2.42
C ARG A 114 -3.25 26.94 -2.95
N LYS A 115 -2.42 26.39 -2.05
CA LYS A 115 -1.23 25.66 -2.49
C LYS A 115 -1.66 24.41 -3.25
N THR A 116 -1.35 24.37 -4.53
CA THR A 116 -1.78 23.28 -5.41
C THR A 116 -0.70 22.22 -5.55
N VAL A 117 -1.12 20.97 -5.43
CA VAL A 117 -0.35 19.79 -5.81
C VAL A 117 -0.73 19.45 -7.25
N ASP A 118 0.23 19.62 -8.14
CA ASP A 118 0.15 19.25 -9.55
C ASP A 118 0.48 17.78 -9.74
N PHE A 119 -0.53 16.96 -10.06
CA PHE A 119 -0.32 15.53 -10.27
C PHE A 119 0.44 15.21 -11.57
N LEU A 120 0.50 16.12 -12.55
CA LEU A 120 1.14 15.87 -13.85
C LEU A 120 2.59 16.35 -13.94
N GLY A 121 3.11 16.98 -12.89
CA GLY A 121 4.51 17.37 -12.83
C GLY A 121 4.91 18.51 -13.77
N LEU A 122 3.95 19.28 -14.29
CA LEU A 122 4.18 20.52 -15.05
C LEU A 122 4.94 21.56 -14.21
N SER A 123 4.65 21.64 -12.91
CA SER A 123 5.34 22.51 -11.96
C SER A 123 6.12 21.77 -10.87
N SER A 124 6.12 20.42 -10.91
CA SER A 124 6.62 19.55 -9.85
C SER A 124 7.56 18.49 -10.42
N PRO A 125 8.86 18.82 -10.64
CA PRO A 125 9.79 17.93 -11.33
C PRO A 125 9.94 16.55 -10.67
N GLN A 126 9.73 16.47 -9.36
CA GLN A 126 9.74 15.22 -8.61
C GLN A 126 8.65 14.20 -9.04
N HIS A 127 7.64 14.60 -9.81
CA HIS A 127 6.58 13.71 -10.33
C HIS A 127 6.89 13.15 -11.73
N ILE A 128 7.86 13.74 -12.44
CA ILE A 128 8.10 13.42 -13.87
C ILE A 128 8.48 11.95 -14.07
N ALA A 129 9.26 11.37 -13.16
CA ALA A 129 9.64 9.96 -13.25
C ALA A 129 8.42 9.04 -13.19
N ASP A 130 7.52 9.28 -12.22
CA ASP A 130 6.29 8.50 -12.04
C ASP A 130 5.39 8.59 -13.29
N ILE A 131 5.20 9.80 -13.82
CA ILE A 131 4.41 10.04 -15.04
C ILE A 131 5.02 9.35 -16.25
N ARG A 132 6.35 9.35 -16.38
CA ARG A 132 7.04 8.64 -17.45
C ARG A 132 6.82 7.13 -17.36
N HIS A 133 6.76 6.57 -16.16
CA HIS A 133 6.39 5.16 -15.94
C HIS A 133 4.89 4.90 -16.14
N GLY A 134 4.06 5.94 -16.23
CA GLY A 134 2.61 5.84 -16.34
C GLY A 134 1.89 5.72 -14.99
N ASP A 135 2.56 6.02 -13.88
CA ASP A 135 1.98 6.08 -12.55
C ASP A 135 1.49 7.50 -12.24
N PHE A 136 0.20 7.73 -12.51
CA PHE A 136 -0.48 8.99 -12.21
C PHE A 136 -1.00 9.04 -10.76
N LEU A 137 -0.92 7.94 -10.01
CA LEU A 137 -1.38 7.86 -8.62
C LEU A 137 -0.29 8.31 -7.63
N ALA A 138 0.99 8.13 -7.99
CA ALA A 138 2.14 8.39 -7.12
C ALA A 138 2.10 9.78 -6.45
N ALA A 139 1.75 10.83 -7.19
CA ALA A 139 1.68 12.19 -6.66
C ALA A 139 0.60 12.34 -5.57
N LEU A 140 -0.58 11.74 -5.75
CA LEU A 140 -1.65 11.75 -4.75
C LEU A 140 -1.22 11.01 -3.46
N LEU A 141 -0.55 9.86 -3.60
CA LEU A 141 -0.06 9.09 -2.45
C LEU A 141 1.12 9.77 -1.75
N ARG A 142 1.99 10.47 -2.49
CA ARG A 142 3.13 11.21 -1.94
C ARG A 142 2.69 12.44 -1.16
N GLU A 143 1.86 13.27 -1.77
CA GLU A 143 1.57 14.63 -1.27
C GLU A 143 0.35 14.68 -0.36
N GLN A 144 -0.61 13.76 -0.53
CA GLN A 144 -1.80 13.59 0.31
C GLN A 144 -2.49 14.93 0.68
N PRO A 145 -2.94 15.70 -0.33
CA PRO A 145 -3.48 17.03 -0.13
C PRO A 145 -4.72 17.03 0.75
N ASP A 146 -5.08 18.19 1.31
CA ASP A 146 -6.24 18.29 2.19
C ASP A 146 -7.56 18.16 1.42
N TYR A 147 -7.57 18.62 0.17
CA TYR A 147 -8.68 18.46 -0.76
C TYR A 147 -8.22 17.94 -2.12
N VAL A 148 -9.06 17.19 -2.81
CA VAL A 148 -8.85 16.75 -4.20
C VAL A 148 -10.13 17.00 -4.99
N ALA A 149 -10.02 17.59 -6.18
CA ALA A 149 -11.15 17.71 -7.11
C ALA A 149 -11.00 16.68 -8.24
N LEU A 150 -11.97 15.77 -8.35
CA LEU A 150 -11.94 14.65 -9.30
C LEU A 150 -13.18 14.65 -10.19
N SER A 151 -12.99 14.45 -11.49
CA SER A 151 -14.07 14.15 -12.43
C SER A 151 -14.62 12.73 -12.22
N ALA A 152 -15.85 12.49 -12.64
CA ALA A 152 -16.47 11.17 -12.62
C ALA A 152 -15.83 10.21 -13.65
N VAL A 153 -15.26 10.76 -14.72
CA VAL A 153 -14.59 10.03 -15.80
C VAL A 153 -13.12 10.42 -15.85
N ASN A 154 -12.23 9.42 -15.94
CA ASN A 154 -10.78 9.56 -16.03
C ASN A 154 -10.22 10.50 -14.94
N ALA A 155 -10.57 10.23 -13.68
CA ALA A 155 -10.34 11.15 -12.56
C ALA A 155 -8.88 11.62 -12.49
N ILE A 156 -7.93 10.70 -12.68
CA ILE A 156 -6.52 11.00 -12.90
C ILE A 156 -6.01 10.15 -14.08
N TYR A 157 -6.56 10.40 -15.27
CA TYR A 157 -6.27 9.66 -16.51
C TYR A 157 -6.58 8.15 -16.42
N ASN A 158 -5.57 7.32 -16.20
CA ASN A 158 -5.67 5.86 -16.19
C ASN A 158 -6.01 5.28 -14.80
N VAL A 159 -6.15 6.12 -13.78
CA VAL A 159 -6.51 5.71 -12.42
C VAL A 159 -7.72 6.47 -11.89
N ASP A 160 -8.60 5.76 -11.21
CA ASP A 160 -9.82 6.28 -10.58
C ASP A 160 -9.77 6.02 -9.07
N PRO A 161 -9.03 6.82 -8.28
CA PRO A 161 -8.85 6.57 -6.85
C PRO A 161 -10.19 6.57 -6.11
N GLN A 162 -11.18 7.33 -6.56
CA GLN A 162 -12.54 7.35 -6.00
C GLN A 162 -13.28 6.00 -6.04
N LYS A 163 -12.80 5.02 -6.81
CA LYS A 163 -13.33 3.64 -6.81
C LYS A 163 -12.64 2.75 -5.77
N GLU A 164 -11.44 3.13 -5.30
CA GLU A 164 -10.63 2.34 -4.37
C GLU A 164 -11.03 2.54 -2.90
N ASP A 165 -11.00 1.46 -2.12
CA ASP A 165 -11.42 1.48 -0.71
C ASP A 165 -10.53 2.36 0.16
N TRP A 166 -9.21 2.36 -0.09
CA TRP A 166 -8.27 3.19 0.67
C TRP A 166 -8.58 4.68 0.51
N PHE A 167 -8.96 5.11 -0.69
CA PHE A 167 -9.27 6.51 -0.96
C PHE A 167 -10.55 6.90 -0.24
N LYS A 168 -11.60 6.06 -0.31
CA LYS A 168 -12.87 6.30 0.41
C LYS A 168 -12.69 6.26 1.94
N THR A 169 -11.66 5.57 2.44
CA THR A 169 -11.32 5.56 3.86
C THR A 169 -10.62 6.86 4.28
N LEU A 170 -9.73 7.40 3.45
CA LEU A 170 -8.97 8.62 3.75
C LEU A 170 -9.73 9.92 3.40
N TYR A 171 -10.51 9.91 2.33
CA TYR A 171 -11.19 11.06 1.76
C TYR A 171 -12.70 10.85 1.73
N LYS A 172 -13.45 11.92 2.01
CA LYS A 172 -14.91 11.95 1.93
C LYS A 172 -15.37 13.05 0.97
N PRO A 173 -16.41 12.81 0.16
CA PRO A 173 -16.94 13.85 -0.72
C PRO A 173 -17.57 14.95 0.14
N VAL A 174 -17.29 16.21 -0.19
CA VAL A 174 -17.82 17.38 0.53
C VAL A 174 -18.64 18.31 -0.34
N MET A 175 -18.44 18.25 -1.66
CA MET A 175 -19.22 19.02 -2.62
C MET A 175 -19.19 18.36 -3.99
N GLN A 176 -20.28 18.46 -4.74
CA GLN A 176 -20.40 17.93 -6.10
C GLN A 176 -20.95 19.02 -7.02
N PHE A 177 -20.36 19.12 -8.21
CA PHE A 177 -20.76 20.06 -9.24
C PHE A 177 -21.14 19.29 -10.48
N GLU A 178 -22.33 19.56 -11.00
CA GLU A 178 -22.82 18.98 -12.24
C GLU A 178 -22.74 20.01 -13.36
N ASP A 179 -22.33 19.55 -14.53
CA ASP A 179 -22.44 20.28 -15.79
C ASP A 179 -22.53 19.27 -16.93
N GLY A 180 -23.74 19.04 -17.43
CA GLY A 180 -23.96 18.09 -18.53
C GLY A 180 -23.15 18.40 -19.79
N ARG A 181 -22.67 19.64 -19.93
CA ARG A 181 -21.79 20.04 -21.05
C ARG A 181 -20.39 19.50 -20.89
N PHE A 182 -19.91 19.28 -19.66
CA PHE A 182 -18.58 18.75 -19.36
C PHE A 182 -18.63 17.23 -19.28
N TRP A 183 -17.90 16.57 -20.16
CA TRP A 183 -17.87 15.11 -20.26
C TRP A 183 -17.40 14.39 -18.99
N GLY A 184 -16.60 15.05 -18.16
CA GLY A 184 -16.13 14.51 -16.89
C GLY A 184 -17.09 14.75 -15.72
N SER A 185 -18.28 15.33 -15.95
CA SER A 185 -19.28 15.57 -14.91
C SER A 185 -19.80 14.26 -14.31
N PRO A 186 -20.14 14.23 -13.01
CA PRO A 186 -19.88 15.26 -12.00
C PRO A 186 -18.40 15.50 -11.71
N MET A 187 -18.07 16.72 -11.28
CA MET A 187 -16.82 16.96 -10.56
C MET A 187 -17.08 17.01 -9.05
N THR A 188 -16.41 16.13 -8.32
CA THR A 188 -16.57 15.97 -6.88
C THR A 188 -15.32 16.49 -6.16
N VAL A 189 -15.54 17.34 -5.17
CA VAL A 189 -14.49 17.76 -4.23
C VAL A 189 -14.51 16.79 -3.05
N TRP A 190 -13.34 16.23 -2.78
CA TRP A 190 -13.09 15.28 -1.72
C TRP A 190 -12.17 15.90 -0.66
N GLN A 191 -12.51 15.77 0.61
CA GLN A 191 -11.70 16.23 1.73
C GLN A 191 -11.04 15.05 2.44
N ARG A 192 -9.75 15.16 2.76
CA ARG A 192 -9.05 14.21 3.61
C ARG A 192 -9.56 14.33 5.05
N THR A 193 -10.21 13.29 5.56
CA THR A 193 -10.81 13.27 6.92
C THR A 193 -10.04 12.39 7.90
N ARG A 194 -9.02 11.68 7.43
CA ARG A 194 -8.10 10.88 8.25
C ARG A 194 -6.68 11.46 8.22
N ASN A 195 -5.87 11.02 9.16
CA ASN A 195 -4.44 11.34 9.18
C ASN A 195 -3.77 10.90 7.88
N ARG A 196 -2.68 11.59 7.51
CA ARG A 196 -1.86 11.16 6.38
C ARG A 196 -1.34 9.75 6.66
N LEU A 197 -1.27 8.95 5.61
CA LEU A 197 -0.47 7.74 5.62
C LEU A 197 0.94 8.13 6.04
N ALA A 198 1.44 7.45 7.06
CA ALA A 198 2.73 7.74 7.66
C ALA A 198 3.86 7.56 6.64
N THR A 199 4.99 8.22 6.91
CA THR A 199 6.20 8.03 6.11
C THR A 199 6.58 6.55 6.12
N PRO A 200 6.79 5.94 4.94
CA PRO A 200 7.15 4.55 4.84
C PRO A 200 8.42 4.22 5.61
N ILE A 201 8.41 3.08 6.27
CA ILE A 201 9.55 2.49 6.94
C ILE A 201 10.03 1.27 6.15
N THR A 202 11.33 1.11 6.08
CA THR A 202 11.95 -0.02 5.39
C THR A 202 11.65 -1.35 6.11
N LEU A 203 11.08 -2.30 5.38
CA LEU A 203 10.90 -3.68 5.82
C LEU A 203 12.01 -4.60 5.31
N ASN A 204 12.53 -4.36 4.10
CA ASN A 204 13.63 -5.13 3.50
C ASN A 204 14.44 -4.23 2.54
N LYS A 205 15.77 -4.45 2.43
CA LYS A 205 16.70 -3.80 1.46
C LYS A 205 17.58 -4.80 0.70
N GLN A 206 17.21 -6.07 0.71
CA GLN A 206 17.93 -7.10 -0.01
C GLN A 206 17.46 -7.12 -1.47
N THR A 207 18.38 -7.44 -2.37
CA THR A 207 18.06 -7.57 -3.79
C THR A 207 17.51 -8.96 -4.07
N HIS A 208 16.32 -9.02 -4.65
CA HIS A 208 15.65 -10.26 -5.03
C HIS A 208 15.24 -10.19 -6.51
N GLU A 209 15.48 -11.25 -7.27
CA GLU A 209 15.09 -11.31 -8.68
C GLU A 209 13.62 -11.71 -8.83
N LEU A 210 12.86 -10.94 -9.62
CA LEU A 210 11.50 -11.28 -10.05
C LEU A 210 11.54 -12.19 -11.28
N SER A 211 12.03 -11.68 -12.41
CA SER A 211 12.31 -12.41 -13.64
C SER A 211 13.00 -11.48 -14.65
N ASP A 212 13.70 -12.04 -15.64
CA ASP A 212 14.17 -11.28 -16.83
C ASP A 212 15.02 -10.03 -16.50
N GLY A 213 15.80 -10.11 -15.41
CA GLY A 213 16.62 -9.01 -14.91
C GLY A 213 15.86 -7.93 -14.12
N TRP A 214 14.55 -8.07 -13.91
CA TRP A 214 13.79 -7.24 -12.98
C TRP A 214 14.05 -7.68 -11.55
N HIS A 215 14.34 -6.71 -10.68
CA HIS A 215 14.63 -7.00 -9.28
C HIS A 215 13.80 -6.13 -8.34
N VAL A 216 13.42 -6.68 -7.20
CA VAL A 216 13.02 -5.92 -6.02
C VAL A 216 14.28 -5.58 -5.24
N LEU A 217 14.54 -4.30 -4.99
CA LEU A 217 15.68 -3.83 -4.20
C LEU A 217 15.32 -3.52 -2.75
N ALA A 218 14.08 -3.10 -2.52
CA ALA A 218 13.58 -2.73 -1.20
C ALA A 218 12.07 -2.83 -1.14
N ILE A 219 11.56 -3.11 0.06
CA ILE A 219 10.14 -3.08 0.40
C ILE A 219 9.96 -2.16 1.60
N GLU A 220 9.02 -1.23 1.50
CA GLU A 220 8.64 -0.33 2.60
C GLU A 220 7.14 -0.44 2.89
N SER A 221 6.76 -0.06 4.11
CA SER A 221 5.37 0.01 4.54
C SER A 221 5.11 1.27 5.36
N SER A 222 3.92 1.84 5.31
CA SER A 222 3.53 2.95 6.20
C SER A 222 3.43 2.53 7.68
N ALA A 223 3.41 1.23 7.99
CA ALA A 223 3.43 0.71 9.35
C ALA A 223 4.00 -0.72 9.41
N ARG A 224 4.60 -1.11 10.55
CA ARG A 224 4.91 -2.53 10.85
C ARG A 224 3.69 -3.28 11.37
N GLU A 225 2.70 -2.54 11.88
CA GLU A 225 1.46 -3.09 12.42
C GLU A 225 0.29 -2.66 11.52
N ALA A 226 -0.37 -3.65 10.93
CA ALA A 226 -1.58 -3.47 10.16
C ALA A 226 -2.80 -3.54 11.08
N LYS A 227 -3.74 -2.61 10.90
CA LYS A 227 -4.99 -2.55 11.65
C LYS A 227 -6.19 -2.70 10.73
N GLY A 228 -7.24 -3.34 11.25
CA GLY A 228 -8.47 -3.53 10.50
C GLY A 228 -9.10 -2.20 10.09
N GLY A 229 -9.40 -2.05 8.80
CA GLY A 229 -10.01 -0.84 8.24
C GLY A 229 -9.07 0.36 8.10
N GLU A 230 -7.80 0.27 8.51
CA GLU A 230 -6.83 1.34 8.32
C GLU A 230 -5.99 1.10 7.05
N PRO A 231 -5.85 2.06 6.13
CA PRO A 231 -5.08 1.83 4.92
C PRO A 231 -3.58 1.64 5.21
N LEU A 232 -3.01 0.63 4.59
CA LEU A 232 -1.59 0.30 4.65
C LEU A 232 -0.97 0.52 3.26
N ARG A 233 -0.04 1.47 3.18
CA ARG A 233 0.72 1.72 1.95
C ARG A 233 1.95 0.83 1.94
N LEU A 234 2.08 0.01 0.91
CA LEU A 234 3.28 -0.77 0.62
C LEU A 234 3.99 -0.15 -0.58
N ARG A 235 5.32 -0.12 -0.53
CA ARG A 235 6.16 0.42 -1.60
C ARG A 235 7.19 -0.61 -1.99
N VAL A 236 7.34 -0.82 -3.29
CA VAL A 236 8.31 -1.75 -3.85
C VAL A 236 9.28 -0.94 -4.70
N GLN A 237 10.57 -0.99 -4.37
CA GLN A 237 11.60 -0.42 -5.22
C GLN A 237 12.00 -1.44 -6.27
N LEU A 238 11.69 -1.16 -7.52
CA LEU A 238 12.04 -1.99 -8.64
C LEU A 238 13.32 -1.47 -9.30
N ARG A 239 14.19 -2.39 -9.70
CA ARG A 239 15.21 -2.16 -10.72
C ARG A 239 14.75 -2.85 -12.01
N ALA A 240 14.63 -2.06 -13.07
CA ALA A 240 14.17 -2.54 -14.36
C ALA A 240 15.19 -3.48 -15.02
N GLY A 241 14.68 -4.62 -15.48
CA GLY A 241 15.38 -5.49 -16.41
C GLY A 241 15.09 -5.09 -17.86
N LYS A 242 15.18 -6.07 -18.76
CA LYS A 242 14.78 -5.86 -20.16
C LYS A 242 13.27 -5.57 -20.23
N PRO A 243 12.79 -4.76 -21.20
CA PRO A 243 11.36 -4.62 -21.45
C PRO A 243 10.72 -5.97 -21.76
N ILE A 244 9.68 -6.32 -21.01
CA ILE A 244 8.95 -7.59 -21.14
C ILE A 244 7.47 -7.39 -21.51
N GLY A 245 7.10 -6.16 -21.90
CA GLY A 245 5.71 -5.75 -22.13
C GLY A 245 4.97 -5.47 -20.82
N ASN A 246 3.68 -5.17 -20.91
CA ASN A 246 2.88 -4.91 -19.71
C ASN A 246 2.90 -6.12 -18.76
N ARG A 247 3.11 -5.85 -17.48
CA ARG A 247 3.07 -6.85 -16.41
C ARG A 247 2.25 -6.37 -15.24
N THR A 248 1.49 -7.27 -14.63
CA THR A 248 0.71 -6.97 -13.45
C THR A 248 1.53 -7.32 -12.22
N LEU A 249 2.05 -6.30 -11.54
CA LEU A 249 2.71 -6.46 -10.25
C LEU A 249 1.65 -6.71 -9.17
N ARG A 250 1.64 -7.92 -8.62
CA ARG A 250 0.86 -8.27 -7.44
C ARG A 250 1.71 -8.05 -6.20
N VAL A 251 1.14 -7.35 -5.23
CA VAL A 251 1.72 -7.18 -3.91
C VAL A 251 0.67 -7.63 -2.89
N GLN A 252 1.06 -8.52 -1.99
CA GLN A 252 0.18 -8.98 -0.91
C GLN A 252 0.98 -9.18 0.36
N ALA A 253 0.45 -8.75 1.50
CA ALA A 253 0.91 -9.26 2.78
C ALA A 253 0.26 -10.64 3.00
N GLU A 254 1.04 -11.71 2.84
CA GLU A 254 0.61 -13.08 3.01
C GLU A 254 0.84 -13.53 4.45
N TRP A 255 -0.17 -14.16 5.05
CA TRP A 255 -0.02 -14.67 6.41
C TRP A 255 1.05 -15.77 6.40
N VAL A 256 1.96 -15.76 7.38
CA VAL A 256 3.08 -16.73 7.37
C VAL A 256 2.58 -18.15 7.74
N GLY A 257 1.44 -18.26 8.44
CA GLY A 257 0.76 -19.54 8.67
C GLY A 257 -0.05 -20.04 7.47
N VAL A 258 -0.99 -20.95 7.72
CA VAL A 258 -1.91 -21.51 6.71
C VAL A 258 -3.22 -20.72 6.63
N GLY A 259 -3.41 -19.89 5.60
CA GLY A 259 -4.66 -19.15 5.41
C GLY A 259 -4.54 -17.97 4.46
N ASP A 260 -5.60 -17.15 4.42
CA ASP A 260 -5.65 -15.97 3.56
C ASP A 260 -4.79 -14.82 4.10
N GLY A 261 -4.05 -14.17 3.20
CA GLY A 261 -3.35 -12.91 3.48
C GLY A 261 -4.29 -11.71 3.61
N LEU A 262 -3.70 -10.53 3.82
CA LEU A 262 -4.42 -9.27 3.66
C LEU A 262 -4.91 -9.12 2.20
N PRO A 263 -5.88 -8.23 1.92
CA PRO A 263 -6.42 -8.09 0.56
C PRO A 263 -5.32 -7.84 -0.48
N VAL A 264 -5.39 -8.60 -1.57
CA VAL A 264 -4.46 -8.51 -2.70
C VAL A 264 -4.62 -7.16 -3.39
N VAL A 265 -3.50 -6.53 -3.71
CA VAL A 265 -3.46 -5.33 -4.54
C VAL A 265 -2.52 -5.54 -5.71
N SER A 266 -2.96 -5.07 -6.88
CA SER A 266 -2.22 -5.22 -8.13
C SER A 266 -2.07 -3.88 -8.85
N ARG A 267 -0.98 -3.73 -9.59
CA ARG A 267 -0.70 -2.57 -10.46
C ARG A 267 -0.18 -3.04 -11.79
N LEU A 268 -0.70 -2.46 -12.87
CA LEU A 268 -0.16 -2.67 -14.21
C LEU A 268 1.11 -1.83 -14.37
N ILE A 269 2.21 -2.47 -14.73
CA ILE A 269 3.51 -1.85 -14.97
C ILE A 269 3.81 -1.93 -16.46
N ALA A 270 3.89 -0.78 -17.11
CA ALA A 270 4.32 -0.65 -18.50
C ALA A 270 5.86 -0.72 -18.57
N THR A 271 6.39 -1.95 -18.60
CA THR A 271 7.84 -2.19 -18.48
C THR A 271 8.65 -1.58 -19.64
N ASP A 272 8.02 -1.35 -20.79
CA ASP A 272 8.55 -0.64 -21.96
C ASP A 272 8.83 0.84 -21.71
N ARG A 273 8.22 1.42 -20.67
CA ARG A 273 8.48 2.81 -20.27
C ARG A 273 9.68 2.95 -19.34
N TRP A 274 10.27 1.85 -18.89
CA TRP A 274 11.45 1.85 -18.03
C TRP A 274 12.72 1.66 -18.86
N ARG A 275 13.82 2.26 -18.42
CA ARG A 275 15.14 2.00 -19.00
C ARG A 275 15.79 0.84 -18.26
N GLU A 276 16.51 -0.03 -18.96
CA GLU A 276 17.23 -1.13 -18.32
C GLU A 276 18.20 -0.59 -17.25
N GLY A 277 18.18 -1.19 -16.05
CA GLY A 277 18.94 -0.75 -14.88
C GLY A 277 18.33 0.42 -14.10
N GLU A 278 17.27 1.05 -14.61
CA GLU A 278 16.59 2.13 -13.91
C GLU A 278 15.94 1.67 -12.61
N VAL A 279 15.97 2.53 -11.58
CA VAL A 279 15.35 2.27 -10.29
C VAL A 279 14.19 3.23 -10.05
N GLY A 280 13.07 2.70 -9.58
CA GLY A 280 11.86 3.47 -9.30
C GLY A 280 10.97 2.79 -8.25
N TRP A 281 10.09 3.56 -7.65
CA TRP A 281 9.15 3.07 -6.65
C TRP A 281 7.79 2.79 -7.29
N VAL A 282 7.18 1.69 -6.89
CA VAL A 282 5.77 1.39 -7.18
C VAL A 282 5.02 1.34 -5.87
N ASP A 283 3.90 2.06 -5.81
CA ASP A 283 3.07 2.20 -4.62
C ASP A 283 1.75 1.44 -4.76
N VAL A 284 1.39 0.70 -3.71
CA VAL A 284 0.09 0.04 -3.57
C VAL A 284 -0.48 0.32 -2.19
N VAL A 285 -1.81 0.44 -2.09
CA VAL A 285 -2.47 0.68 -0.81
C VAL A 285 -3.55 -0.36 -0.61
N THR A 286 -3.41 -1.17 0.42
CA THR A 286 -4.40 -2.18 0.83
C THR A 286 -5.14 -1.69 2.07
N VAL A 287 -6.40 -2.06 2.23
CA VAL A 287 -7.18 -1.81 3.45
C VAL A 287 -7.47 -3.17 4.07
N PRO A 288 -6.82 -3.55 5.18
CA PRO A 288 -7.14 -4.79 5.89
C PRO A 288 -8.63 -4.83 6.23
N ARG A 289 -9.22 -6.03 6.19
CA ARG A 289 -10.61 -6.24 6.62
C ARG A 289 -10.78 -5.79 8.07
N ALA A 290 -12.01 -5.50 8.49
CA ALA A 290 -12.28 -4.96 9.84
C ALA A 290 -11.69 -5.81 10.99
N LYS A 291 -11.58 -7.13 10.80
CA LYS A 291 -10.91 -8.05 11.72
C LYS A 291 -9.93 -8.91 10.90
N PRO A 292 -8.71 -8.42 10.62
CA PRO A 292 -7.73 -9.22 9.91
C PRO A 292 -7.22 -10.34 10.84
N THR A 293 -6.74 -11.45 10.26
CA THR A 293 -6.14 -12.53 11.04
C THR A 293 -4.94 -12.01 11.82
N GLU A 294 -4.83 -12.40 13.08
CA GLU A 294 -3.71 -11.98 13.92
C GLU A 294 -2.44 -12.74 13.57
N GLY A 295 -1.28 -12.14 13.86
CA GLY A 295 0.02 -12.75 13.66
C GLY A 295 0.85 -12.06 12.59
N THR A 296 1.86 -12.77 12.08
CA THR A 296 2.85 -12.21 11.16
C THR A 296 2.46 -12.42 9.71
N TYR A 297 2.81 -11.43 8.89
CA TYR A 297 2.66 -11.45 7.46
C TYR A 297 3.99 -11.13 6.78
N VAL A 298 4.28 -11.85 5.69
CA VAL A 298 5.40 -11.55 4.79
C VAL A 298 4.87 -10.83 3.56
N ILE A 299 5.59 -9.82 3.06
CA ILE A 299 5.20 -9.17 1.81
C ILE A 299 5.65 -10.04 0.64
N SER A 300 4.69 -10.60 -0.08
CA SER A 300 4.85 -11.25 -1.38
C SER A 300 4.75 -10.20 -2.49
N VAL A 301 5.73 -10.22 -3.40
CA VAL A 301 5.80 -9.40 -4.60
C VAL A 301 6.09 -10.30 -5.79
N ARG A 302 5.21 -10.31 -6.80
CA ARG A 302 5.38 -11.12 -8.00
C ARG A 302 4.70 -10.52 -9.21
N TRP A 303 5.13 -10.90 -10.41
CA TRP A 303 4.30 -10.73 -11.60
C TRP A 303 3.18 -11.77 -11.60
N LEU A 304 1.98 -11.37 -12.02
CA LEU A 304 0.88 -12.32 -12.21
C LEU A 304 1.13 -13.22 -13.43
N GLU A 305 1.84 -12.71 -14.43
CA GLU A 305 2.10 -13.41 -15.69
C GLU A 305 3.21 -14.48 -15.57
N GLY A 306 3.87 -14.62 -14.41
CA GLY A 306 4.88 -15.64 -14.14
C GLY A 306 6.19 -15.08 -13.56
N GLY A 307 7.12 -15.95 -13.19
CA GLY A 307 8.37 -15.56 -12.52
C GLY A 307 8.40 -15.92 -11.04
N ASN A 308 9.39 -15.38 -10.34
CA ASN A 308 9.62 -15.66 -8.92
C ASN A 308 8.63 -14.89 -8.04
N ASP A 309 8.32 -15.49 -6.90
CA ASP A 309 7.63 -14.83 -5.79
C ASP A 309 8.66 -14.34 -4.78
N VAL A 310 8.84 -13.02 -4.74
CA VAL A 310 9.72 -12.38 -3.77
C VAL A 310 8.96 -12.22 -2.46
N ARG A 311 9.30 -13.04 -1.47
CA ARG A 311 8.74 -12.99 -0.11
C ARG A 311 9.74 -12.36 0.83
N ALA A 312 9.58 -11.09 1.13
CA ALA A 312 10.55 -10.33 1.89
C ALA A 312 9.90 -9.19 2.70
N GLY A 313 10.44 -8.95 3.89
CA GLY A 313 9.91 -7.93 4.80
C GLY A 313 8.63 -8.39 5.50
N TYR A 314 8.56 -8.11 6.80
CA TYR A 314 7.46 -8.55 7.64
C TYR A 314 6.68 -7.37 8.21
N ILE A 315 5.37 -7.58 8.28
CA ILE A 315 4.45 -6.78 9.08
C ILE A 315 3.68 -7.73 10.00
N LYS A 316 2.90 -7.18 10.91
CA LYS A 316 2.05 -7.97 11.80
C LYS A 316 0.66 -7.37 11.92
N VAL A 317 -0.29 -8.20 12.31
CA VAL A 317 -1.53 -7.78 12.95
C VAL A 317 -1.38 -8.18 14.41
N GLN A 318 -1.35 -7.19 15.29
CA GLN A 318 -1.12 -7.45 16.71
C GLN A 318 -2.25 -8.33 17.27
N PRO A 319 -1.92 -9.38 18.05
CA PRO A 319 -2.94 -10.19 18.71
C PRO A 319 -3.79 -9.38 19.68
N THR A 320 -5.12 -9.55 19.62
CA THR A 320 -6.05 -8.88 20.53
C THR A 320 -6.03 -9.61 21.88
N GLN A 321 -5.06 -9.28 22.73
CA GLN A 321 -5.01 -9.79 24.10
C GLN A 321 -5.11 -8.67 25.12
N HIS A 322 -6.11 -8.76 25.98
CA HIS A 322 -6.19 -7.96 27.19
C HIS A 322 -5.25 -8.55 28.25
N ILE A 323 -4.01 -8.08 28.26
CA ILE A 323 -3.02 -8.48 29.26
C ILE A 323 -3.16 -7.54 30.46
N VAL A 324 -3.65 -8.08 31.58
CA VAL A 324 -3.67 -7.36 32.85
C VAL A 324 -2.38 -7.66 33.58
N ILE A 325 -1.52 -6.65 33.75
CA ILE A 325 -0.33 -6.77 34.58
C ILE A 325 -0.73 -6.48 36.03
N PRO A 326 -0.52 -7.42 36.97
CA PRO A 326 -0.76 -7.16 38.39
C PRO A 326 0.08 -5.95 38.89
N PRO A 327 -0.43 -5.20 39.89
CA PRO A 327 0.37 -4.18 40.56
C PRO A 327 1.66 -4.79 41.14
N ASN A 328 2.77 -4.04 41.11
CA ASN A 328 4.08 -4.48 41.59
C ASN A 328 4.73 -5.65 40.83
N THR A 329 4.29 -5.95 39.61
CA THR A 329 4.98 -6.98 38.82
C THR A 329 6.32 -6.49 38.31
N GLN A 330 7.35 -7.31 38.44
CA GLN A 330 8.73 -6.97 38.07
C GLN A 330 9.08 -7.56 36.72
N PHE A 331 9.51 -6.73 35.78
CA PHE A 331 10.15 -7.18 34.54
C PHE A 331 11.67 -7.19 34.74
N VAL A 332 12.32 -8.24 34.26
CA VAL A 332 13.78 -8.36 34.26
C VAL A 332 14.29 -8.06 32.86
N PRO A 333 15.17 -7.06 32.68
CA PRO A 333 15.64 -6.67 31.36
C PRO A 333 16.70 -7.63 30.81
N LEU A 334 16.54 -7.96 29.53
CA LEU A 334 17.53 -8.56 28.65
C LEU A 334 18.10 -7.46 27.73
N SER A 335 19.07 -7.78 26.89
CA SER A 335 19.57 -6.87 25.86
C SER A 335 18.50 -6.56 24.81
N ASP A 336 18.77 -5.56 23.97
CA ASP A 336 17.90 -5.10 22.88
C ASP A 336 16.50 -4.59 23.32
N GLY A 337 16.36 -4.25 24.60
CA GLY A 337 15.13 -3.71 25.18
C GLY A 337 14.05 -4.76 25.42
N VAL A 338 14.38 -6.05 25.29
CA VAL A 338 13.48 -7.15 25.65
C VAL A 338 13.46 -7.32 27.16
N GLU A 339 12.29 -7.59 27.74
CA GLU A 339 12.17 -7.91 29.17
C GLU A 339 11.26 -9.13 29.36
N VAL A 340 11.43 -9.84 30.48
CA VAL A 340 10.56 -10.96 30.87
C VAL A 340 9.96 -10.73 32.25
N LEU A 341 8.69 -11.06 32.39
CA LEU A 341 7.96 -10.95 33.66
C LEU A 341 8.48 -11.97 34.68
N ARG A 342 8.68 -11.50 35.91
CA ARG A 342 8.95 -12.33 37.09
C ARG A 342 7.70 -12.40 37.96
N PHE A 343 7.27 -13.61 38.32
CA PHE A 343 6.12 -13.87 39.20
C PHE A 343 6.51 -14.42 40.58
N GLY A 344 7.78 -14.82 40.78
CA GLY A 344 8.31 -15.21 42.10
C GLY A 344 7.93 -16.63 42.52
N SER A 345 6.64 -16.92 42.70
CA SER A 345 6.11 -18.26 42.94
C SER A 345 5.10 -18.62 41.87
N PHE A 346 5.22 -19.84 41.32
CA PHE A 346 4.35 -20.32 40.26
C PHE A 346 3.18 -21.13 40.83
N GLY A 347 1.96 -20.68 40.56
CA GLY A 347 0.74 -21.36 40.99
C GLY A 347 0.50 -21.29 42.50
N ALA A 348 -0.73 -21.60 42.93
CA ALA A 348 -1.09 -21.74 44.34
C ALA A 348 -0.94 -23.19 44.87
N SER A 349 -0.76 -24.15 43.96
CA SER A 349 -0.73 -25.57 44.26
C SER A 349 0.54 -26.20 43.68
N ALA A 350 1.06 -27.21 44.36
CA ALA A 350 2.19 -28.00 43.88
C ALA A 350 1.83 -28.78 42.61
N ILE A 351 2.82 -28.98 41.75
CA ILE A 351 2.71 -29.77 40.51
C ILE A 351 3.09 -31.22 40.79
N CYS A 352 2.29 -32.14 40.26
CA CYS A 352 2.47 -33.57 40.44
C CYS A 352 3.50 -34.12 39.43
N ASN A 353 4.30 -35.10 39.84
CA ASN A 353 5.32 -35.74 38.99
C ASN A 353 4.81 -36.35 37.66
N ASN A 354 3.53 -36.68 37.57
CA ASN A 354 2.88 -37.23 36.38
C ASN A 354 2.13 -36.17 35.55
N ALA A 355 2.31 -34.89 35.84
CA ALA A 355 1.61 -33.82 35.15
C ALA A 355 2.37 -33.33 33.90
N MET A 356 1.60 -32.73 33.00
CA MET A 356 2.09 -31.70 32.09
C MET A 356 1.52 -30.38 32.60
N PHE A 357 2.32 -29.32 32.57
CA PHE A 357 1.83 -28.00 32.96
C PHE A 357 2.39 -26.91 32.05
N ASP A 358 1.57 -25.89 31.84
CA ASP A 358 1.93 -24.74 31.03
C ASP A 358 2.55 -23.67 31.92
N VAL A 359 3.74 -23.24 31.55
CA VAL A 359 4.43 -22.08 32.12
C VAL A 359 4.05 -20.87 31.27
N PRO A 360 3.23 -19.94 31.80
CA PRO A 360 2.98 -18.67 31.14
C PRO A 360 4.23 -17.82 31.24
N VAL A 361 4.67 -17.30 30.10
CA VAL A 361 5.77 -16.36 30.01
C VAL A 361 5.23 -15.07 29.43
N LEU A 362 5.40 -13.95 30.13
CA LEU A 362 5.00 -12.65 29.58
C LEU A 362 6.25 -11.86 29.23
N TRP A 363 6.40 -11.61 27.94
CA TRP A 363 7.48 -10.79 27.42
C TRP A 363 7.04 -9.33 27.28
N ARG A 364 8.00 -8.43 27.45
CA ARG A 364 7.92 -7.06 26.92
C ARG A 364 8.90 -6.95 25.76
N GLY A 365 8.38 -6.56 24.60
CA GLY A 365 9.11 -6.50 23.35
C GLY A 365 10.16 -5.39 23.33
N GLY A 366 11.30 -5.71 22.72
CA GLY A 366 12.37 -4.77 22.42
C GLY A 366 12.42 -4.41 20.94
N GLN A 367 13.56 -3.89 20.48
CA GLN A 367 13.86 -3.75 19.05
C GLN A 367 14.93 -4.76 18.68
N THR A 368 14.52 -5.92 18.15
CA THR A 368 15.43 -6.95 17.65
C THR A 368 15.20 -7.20 16.16
N SER A 369 16.27 -7.55 15.45
CA SER A 369 16.22 -8.04 14.05
C SER A 369 16.35 -9.56 13.94
N THR A 370 16.46 -10.25 15.06
CA THR A 370 16.70 -11.70 15.14
C THR A 370 15.45 -12.41 15.63
N ASP A 371 15.15 -13.56 15.02
CA ASP A 371 14.10 -14.48 15.44
C ASP A 371 14.67 -15.47 16.47
N TYR A 372 14.53 -15.11 17.74
CA TYR A 372 15.02 -15.92 18.86
C TYR A 372 14.06 -17.08 19.18
N VAL A 373 14.63 -18.15 19.74
CA VAL A 373 13.92 -19.24 20.39
C VAL A 373 13.85 -18.94 21.89
N ALA A 374 12.67 -19.07 22.48
CA ALA A 374 12.48 -19.03 23.92
C ALA A 374 12.76 -20.40 24.52
N PHE A 375 13.56 -20.40 25.60
CA PHE A 375 13.76 -21.58 26.43
C PHE A 375 13.10 -21.37 27.79
N VAL A 376 12.50 -22.43 28.31
CA VAL A 376 11.97 -22.50 29.67
C VAL A 376 12.53 -23.77 30.31
N HIS A 377 13.37 -23.59 31.33
CA HIS A 377 14.05 -24.68 32.04
C HIS A 377 13.51 -24.80 33.46
N LEU A 378 13.16 -26.02 33.86
CA LEU A 378 12.96 -26.38 35.26
C LEU A 378 14.29 -26.88 35.83
N ARG A 379 14.73 -26.30 36.95
CA ARG A 379 16.02 -26.60 37.57
C ARG A 379 15.92 -27.06 39.00
N ASP A 380 16.75 -28.04 39.36
CA ASP A 380 16.90 -28.51 40.73
C ASP A 380 17.79 -27.57 41.57
N ALA A 381 18.00 -27.94 42.84
CA ALA A 381 18.83 -27.18 43.78
C ALA A 381 20.32 -27.12 43.39
N SER A 382 20.79 -28.02 42.52
CA SER A 382 22.15 -27.99 41.96
C SER A 382 22.25 -27.10 40.72
N ASN A 383 21.16 -26.43 40.33
CA ASN A 383 21.02 -25.61 39.12
C ASN A 383 21.15 -26.44 37.83
N THR A 384 20.87 -27.75 37.90
CA THR A 384 20.81 -28.64 36.75
C THR A 384 19.41 -28.59 36.12
N THR A 385 19.33 -28.43 34.79
CA THR A 385 18.05 -28.49 34.06
C THR A 385 17.53 -29.93 34.05
N VAL A 386 16.36 -30.16 34.65
CA VAL A 386 15.70 -31.47 34.74
C VAL A 386 14.60 -31.67 33.71
N VAL A 387 13.94 -30.58 33.29
CA VAL A 387 12.91 -30.55 32.23
C VAL A 387 13.05 -29.24 31.49
N GLN A 388 12.81 -29.23 30.17
CA GLN A 388 12.87 -28.01 29.36
C GLN A 388 11.81 -27.96 28.27
N SER A 389 11.54 -26.75 27.80
CA SER A 389 10.77 -26.44 26.60
C SER A 389 11.49 -25.36 25.81
N ASP A 390 11.89 -25.71 24.59
CA ASP A 390 12.54 -24.79 23.64
C ASP A 390 11.63 -24.63 22.43
N ALA A 391 11.10 -23.42 22.23
CA ALA A 391 10.18 -23.14 21.13
C ALA A 391 10.27 -21.68 20.72
N ALA A 392 9.91 -21.39 19.46
CA ALA A 392 9.70 -20.01 19.04
C ALA A 392 8.62 -19.37 19.94
N PRO A 393 8.77 -18.10 20.35
CA PRO A 393 7.74 -17.45 21.13
C PRO A 393 6.38 -17.47 20.41
N LYS A 394 5.29 -17.56 21.18
CA LYS A 394 3.92 -17.69 20.63
C LYS A 394 3.81 -18.90 19.68
N ASN A 395 4.28 -20.07 20.12
CA ASN A 395 4.19 -21.32 19.35
C ASN A 395 2.76 -21.91 19.31
N ASN A 396 1.74 -21.10 19.03
CA ASN A 396 0.34 -21.50 18.92
C ASN A 396 -0.18 -21.40 17.48
N GLY A 397 0.72 -21.39 16.50
CA GLY A 397 0.40 -21.27 15.07
C GLY A 397 0.28 -19.84 14.53
N LEU A 398 0.34 -18.80 15.38
CA LEU A 398 0.30 -17.39 14.95
C LEU A 398 1.58 -16.92 14.23
N GLN A 399 2.68 -17.68 14.37
CA GLN A 399 4.02 -17.35 13.88
C GLN A 399 4.41 -15.92 14.22
N TYR A 400 4.74 -15.63 15.48
CA TYR A 400 4.96 -14.28 15.99
C TYR A 400 6.39 -14.10 16.53
N PRO A 401 7.41 -14.19 15.66
CA PRO A 401 8.81 -14.22 16.08
C PRO A 401 9.26 -12.90 16.71
N THR A 402 10.36 -12.93 17.44
CA THR A 402 10.82 -11.74 18.19
C THR A 402 11.16 -10.55 17.31
N SER A 403 11.55 -10.73 16.04
CA SER A 403 11.87 -9.63 15.13
C SER A 403 10.68 -8.74 14.74
N VAL A 404 9.44 -9.23 14.93
CA VAL A 404 8.24 -8.44 14.66
C VAL A 404 7.70 -7.73 15.92
N TRP A 405 8.28 -7.98 17.09
CA TRP A 405 7.84 -7.34 18.32
C TRP A 405 8.09 -5.84 18.28
N SER A 406 7.11 -5.07 18.75
CA SER A 406 7.27 -3.63 18.93
C SER A 406 7.89 -3.35 20.29
N ALA A 407 8.69 -2.29 20.37
CA ALA A 407 9.23 -1.83 21.66
C ALA A 407 8.09 -1.57 22.66
N GLY A 408 8.18 -2.16 23.85
CA GLY A 408 7.16 -2.06 24.90
C GLY A 408 5.94 -2.98 24.72
N GLU A 409 5.85 -3.72 23.61
CA GLU A 409 4.71 -4.62 23.36
C GLU A 409 4.66 -5.75 24.38
N LEU A 410 3.48 -6.06 24.90
CA LEU A 410 3.30 -7.21 25.77
C LEU A 410 2.94 -8.44 24.94
N VAL A 411 3.77 -9.48 25.02
CA VAL A 411 3.57 -10.74 24.28
C VAL A 411 3.41 -11.88 25.27
N ALA A 412 2.17 -12.35 25.45
CA ALA A 412 1.87 -13.47 26.35
C ALA A 412 2.16 -14.82 25.66
N ASP A 413 3.02 -15.62 26.24
CA ASP A 413 3.54 -16.85 25.68
C ASP A 413 3.28 -18.01 26.64
N ALA A 414 3.36 -19.24 26.14
CA ALA A 414 3.09 -20.43 26.95
C ALA A 414 4.00 -21.58 26.52
N HIS A 415 4.66 -22.19 27.50
CA HIS A 415 5.57 -23.31 27.30
C HIS A 415 5.14 -24.49 28.16
N THR A 416 4.87 -25.63 27.54
CA THR A 416 4.48 -26.85 28.27
C THR A 416 5.71 -27.62 28.71
N LEU A 417 5.82 -27.91 30.02
CA LEU A 417 6.81 -28.82 30.58
C LEU A 417 6.18 -30.19 30.85
N GLN A 418 6.80 -31.26 30.36
CA GLN A 418 6.26 -32.63 30.41
C GLN A 418 7.02 -33.48 31.44
N LEU A 419 6.56 -33.51 32.69
CA LEU A 419 7.21 -34.29 33.75
C LEU A 419 6.93 -35.78 33.60
N ALA A 420 5.72 -36.14 33.14
CA ALA A 420 5.33 -37.53 32.88
C ALA A 420 6.21 -38.25 31.84
N ALA A 421 6.93 -37.51 31.00
CA ALA A 421 7.83 -38.06 29.98
C ALA A 421 9.21 -38.43 30.55
N LEU A 422 9.50 -38.10 31.81
CA LEU A 422 10.77 -38.42 32.45
C LEU A 422 10.86 -39.92 32.78
N SER A 423 12.05 -40.50 32.59
CA SER A 423 12.31 -41.89 32.93
C SER A 423 12.31 -42.17 34.44
N GLN A 424 12.51 -41.13 35.26
CA GLN A 424 12.45 -41.19 36.72
C GLN A 424 11.66 -39.99 37.24
N PRO A 425 10.80 -40.17 38.28
CA PRO A 425 10.11 -39.05 38.91
C PRO A 425 11.11 -38.11 39.57
N LEU A 426 10.81 -36.82 39.56
CA LEU A 426 11.58 -35.82 40.28
C LEU A 426 11.35 -35.98 41.79
N ALA A 427 12.37 -35.66 42.60
CA ALA A 427 12.18 -35.61 44.04
C ALA A 427 11.16 -34.52 44.41
N ALA A 428 10.32 -34.78 45.41
CA ALA A 428 9.45 -33.73 45.94
C ALA A 428 10.30 -32.57 46.50
N GLY A 429 9.95 -31.33 46.15
CA GLY A 429 10.74 -30.17 46.55
C GLY A 429 10.53 -28.95 45.66
N LYS A 430 11.34 -27.93 45.90
CA LYS A 430 11.30 -26.68 45.14
C LYS A 430 12.26 -26.73 43.96
N TYR A 431 11.77 -26.26 42.82
CA TYR A 431 12.51 -26.15 41.57
C TYR A 431 12.42 -24.71 41.05
N SER A 432 13.47 -24.24 40.40
CA SER A 432 13.50 -22.91 39.79
C SER A 432 13.06 -22.97 38.32
N LEU A 433 12.24 -22.02 37.90
CA LEU A 433 11.95 -21.77 36.48
C LEU A 433 12.92 -20.71 35.95
N VAL A 434 13.67 -21.08 34.92
CA VAL A 434 14.63 -20.21 34.25
C VAL A 434 14.20 -20.00 32.79
N VAL A 435 14.06 -18.74 32.39
CA VAL A 435 13.58 -18.36 31.06
C VAL A 435 14.60 -17.48 30.36
N GLY A 436 14.71 -17.60 29.05
CA GLY A 436 15.51 -16.68 28.24
C GLY A 436 15.30 -16.87 26.75
N LEU A 437 16.10 -16.16 25.96
CA LEU A 437 16.07 -16.19 24.51
C LEU A 437 17.45 -16.59 23.97
N PHE A 438 17.49 -17.35 22.89
CA PHE A 438 18.72 -17.68 22.18
C PHE A 438 18.53 -17.71 20.67
N ASN A 439 19.60 -17.45 19.92
CA ASN A 439 19.62 -17.55 18.47
C ASN A 439 19.85 -19.01 18.08
N SER A 440 18.93 -19.62 17.35
CA SER A 440 19.03 -21.03 16.96
C SER A 440 20.11 -21.32 15.91
N GLN A 441 20.61 -20.28 15.22
CA GLN A 441 21.65 -20.44 14.18
C GLN A 441 23.04 -20.70 14.79
N ASP A 442 23.37 -20.00 15.88
CA ASP A 442 24.69 -20.04 16.52
C ASP A 442 24.64 -20.47 17.99
N ASN A 443 23.44 -20.73 18.53
CA ASN A 443 23.15 -21.07 19.92
C ASN A 443 23.56 -19.99 20.94
N THR A 444 23.78 -18.76 20.51
CA THR A 444 24.12 -17.65 21.41
C THR A 444 22.89 -17.16 22.16
N ARG A 445 23.02 -16.92 23.46
CA ARG A 445 21.94 -16.39 24.29
C ARG A 445 21.85 -14.88 24.20
N LEU A 446 20.62 -14.38 24.18
CA LEU A 446 20.36 -12.96 24.37
C LEU A 446 20.86 -12.57 25.77
N ALA A 447 21.72 -11.56 25.84
CA ALA A 447 22.39 -11.22 27.08
C ALA A 447 21.38 -10.71 28.12
N VAL A 448 21.50 -11.20 29.36
CA VAL A 448 20.69 -10.71 30.48
C VAL A 448 21.43 -9.56 31.16
N VAL A 449 20.77 -8.42 31.35
CA VAL A 449 21.34 -7.28 32.08
C VAL A 449 21.67 -7.73 33.52
N PRO A 450 22.85 -7.36 34.07
CA PRO A 450 23.22 -7.78 35.42
C PRO A 450 22.12 -7.50 36.45
N SER A 451 21.63 -8.56 37.10
CA SER A 451 20.56 -8.51 38.09
C SER A 451 20.67 -9.72 39.02
N ALA A 452 20.00 -9.64 40.19
CA ALA A 452 19.94 -10.74 41.14
C ALA A 452 19.22 -12.00 40.60
N PHE A 453 18.50 -11.88 39.49
CA PHE A 453 17.72 -12.97 38.89
C PHE A 453 18.42 -13.60 37.69
N ARG A 454 19.59 -13.10 37.29
CA ARG A 454 20.35 -13.66 36.19
C ARG A 454 20.95 -15.00 36.60
N SER A 455 20.69 -16.06 35.83
CA SER A 455 21.37 -17.34 35.99
C SER A 455 22.78 -17.30 35.40
N ALA A 456 23.67 -18.17 35.89
CA ALA A 456 25.07 -18.23 35.47
C ALA A 456 25.23 -18.43 33.95
N ASP A 457 24.31 -19.16 33.33
CA ASP A 457 24.29 -19.47 31.90
C ASP A 457 23.51 -18.44 31.06
N GLY A 458 23.12 -17.29 31.62
CA GLY A 458 22.50 -16.21 30.84
C GLY A 458 20.99 -16.39 30.58
N GLY A 459 20.26 -16.97 31.53
CA GLY A 459 18.80 -16.89 31.61
C GLY A 459 18.35 -16.05 32.81
N VAL A 460 17.04 -15.99 33.04
CA VAL A 460 16.40 -15.26 34.15
C VAL A 460 15.60 -16.23 34.99
N VAL A 461 15.83 -16.25 36.30
CA VAL A 461 14.99 -16.96 37.27
C VAL A 461 13.67 -16.19 37.46
N VAL A 462 12.60 -16.68 36.83
CA VAL A 462 11.28 -16.01 36.81
C VAL A 462 10.38 -16.40 37.98
N GLY A 463 10.64 -17.56 38.60
CA GLY A 463 9.96 -17.99 39.81
C GLY A 463 10.31 -19.42 40.22
N GLU A 464 9.67 -19.91 41.28
CA GLU A 464 9.81 -21.26 41.81
C GLU A 464 8.52 -22.07 41.64
N VAL A 465 8.67 -23.38 41.44
CA VAL A 465 7.59 -24.38 41.40
C VAL A 465 7.84 -25.40 42.51
N GLU A 466 6.80 -25.78 43.24
CA GLU A 466 6.85 -26.91 44.16
C GLU A 466 6.39 -28.18 43.44
N ILE A 467 7.25 -29.20 43.38
CA ILE A 467 6.94 -30.54 42.87
C ILE A 467 6.60 -31.45 44.04
N LYS A 468 5.56 -32.27 43.88
CA LYS A 468 5.18 -33.34 44.82
C LYS A 468 5.14 -34.68 44.12
N ASP A 469 5.15 -35.74 44.92
CA ASP A 469 4.92 -37.10 44.47
C ASP A 469 3.60 -37.21 43.70
N GLY A 470 3.44 -38.28 42.91
CA GLY A 470 2.27 -38.46 42.04
C GLY A 470 0.96 -38.21 42.79
N CYS A 471 0.20 -37.21 42.35
CA CYS A 471 -1.12 -36.96 42.92
C CYS A 471 -2.05 -38.03 42.36
N ASN A 472 -2.40 -39.01 43.19
CA ASN A 472 -3.49 -39.91 42.86
C ASN A 472 -4.78 -39.07 42.78
N SER A 473 -5.47 -39.18 41.65
CA SER A 473 -6.81 -38.62 41.41
C SER A 473 -7.83 -39.12 42.42
#